data_AF-Q84F89-F1
#
_entry.id   AF-Q84F89-F1
#
_cell.length_a   1.000
_cell.length_b   1.000
_cell.length_c   1.000
_cell.angle_alpha   90.00
_cell.angle_beta   90.00
_cell.angle_gamma   90.00
#
_symmetry.space_group_name_H-M   'P 1'
#
loop_
_entity.id
_entity.type
_entity.pdbx_description
1 polymer ?
#
loop_
_entity_poly.entity_id
_entity_poly.type
_entity_poly.pdbx_seq_one_letter_code
_entity_poly.pdbx_strand_id
1 'polypeptide(L)'
;MKKAASSFLSCMLLLALFIPNRQISAETSSERPDCRPEGLWDSGVEHVPYCDVYDKDGREKLANQLDRRIIGYFTSWRTGKGNQDRYLVSDIPWKYLSHINYAFAHIGEDHRISVGEEADENNPSIGMTWPEHPDVKMDQTLPYKGHFNLIHQYKDRYPDVKVLAAVGGWAETGGYVD
;
A
#
# COMPACT_ATOMS: atom_id res chain seq x y z
N MET A 1 -78.81 -14.64 -41.65
CA MET A 1 -78.33 -16.02 -41.37
C MET A 1 -76.81 -16.00 -41.35
N LYS A 2 -76.23 -16.70 -40.36
CA LYS A 2 -74.92 -16.46 -39.73
C LYS A 2 -73.71 -16.90 -40.58
N LYS A 3 -72.64 -16.10 -40.54
CA LYS A 3 -71.20 -16.42 -40.77
C LYS A 3 -70.44 -15.55 -39.76
N ALA A 4 -69.32 -15.87 -39.13
CA ALA A 4 -68.52 -17.09 -38.97
C ALA A 4 -67.76 -16.90 -37.64
N ALA A 5 -67.37 -17.99 -36.99
CA ALA A 5 -66.58 -17.99 -35.76
C ALA A 5 -65.08 -17.72 -36.07
N SER A 6 -64.41 -16.95 -35.20
CA SER A 6 -62.94 -16.83 -35.14
C SER A 6 -62.59 -16.53 -33.67
N SER A 7 -62.11 -17.52 -32.93
CA SER A 7 -60.69 -17.78 -32.64
C SER A 7 -60.04 -16.71 -31.76
N PHE A 8 -60.04 -16.95 -30.45
CA PHE A 8 -59.14 -16.30 -29.50
C PHE A 8 -58.69 -17.33 -28.47
N LEU A 9 -57.74 -18.18 -28.87
CA LEU A 9 -56.92 -18.92 -27.91
C LEU A 9 -55.55 -19.11 -28.57
N SER A 10 -54.55 -18.42 -28.04
CA SER A 10 -53.10 -18.59 -28.25
C SER A 10 -52.41 -17.27 -28.59
N CYS A 11 -52.11 -16.45 -27.58
CA CYS A 11 -50.95 -15.54 -27.64
C CYS A 11 -50.63 -14.99 -26.24
N MET A 12 -50.23 -15.86 -25.31
CA MET A 12 -49.74 -15.39 -24.01
C MET A 12 -48.59 -16.25 -23.48
N LEU A 13 -47.70 -16.69 -24.36
CA LEU A 13 -46.52 -17.46 -23.98
C LEU A 13 -45.36 -17.22 -24.96
N LEU A 14 -44.96 -15.96 -25.17
CA LEU A 14 -43.75 -15.64 -25.96
C LEU A 14 -43.13 -14.26 -25.65
N LEU A 15 -43.42 -13.68 -24.47
CA LEU A 15 -42.92 -12.35 -24.08
C LEU A 15 -41.91 -12.37 -22.92
N ALA A 16 -41.07 -13.42 -22.84
CA ALA A 16 -40.07 -13.55 -21.77
C ALA A 16 -38.62 -13.73 -22.25
N LEU A 17 -38.31 -13.53 -23.55
CA LEU A 17 -36.97 -13.79 -24.11
C LEU A 17 -36.22 -12.56 -24.63
N PHE A 18 -36.68 -11.34 -24.33
CA PHE A 18 -35.93 -10.11 -24.64
C PHE A 18 -35.74 -9.26 -23.39
N ILE A 19 -35.14 -9.83 -22.34
CA ILE A 19 -34.42 -9.01 -21.37
C ILE A 19 -33.01 -8.86 -21.97
N PRO A 20 -32.63 -7.71 -22.53
CA PRO A 20 -31.24 -7.49 -22.87
C PRO A 20 -30.48 -7.62 -21.55
N ASN A 21 -29.53 -8.55 -21.52
CA ASN A 21 -28.60 -8.71 -20.43
C ASN A 21 -27.86 -7.38 -20.29
N ARG A 22 -28.32 -6.48 -19.42
CA ARG A 22 -27.59 -5.27 -19.09
C ARG A 22 -26.37 -5.75 -18.31
N GLN A 23 -25.25 -5.92 -19.02
CA GLN A 23 -23.96 -5.79 -18.38
C GLN A 23 -23.99 -4.46 -17.63
N ILE A 24 -23.96 -4.51 -16.30
CA ILE A 24 -23.54 -3.38 -15.49
C ILE A 24 -22.06 -3.22 -15.83
N SER A 25 -21.77 -2.47 -16.90
CA SER A 25 -20.42 -1.98 -17.15
C SER A 25 -20.25 -0.76 -16.26
N ALA A 26 -19.34 -0.84 -15.31
CA ALA A 26 -18.87 0.30 -14.52
C ALA A 26 -17.83 1.13 -15.28
N GLU A 27 -17.83 1.09 -16.62
CA GLU A 27 -16.99 1.95 -17.43
C GLU A 27 -17.78 3.18 -17.83
N THR A 28 -17.72 4.22 -16.98
CA THR A 28 -17.93 5.58 -17.45
C THR A 28 -16.89 5.84 -18.54
N SER A 29 -17.36 6.23 -19.72
CA SER A 29 -16.58 6.48 -20.94
C SER A 29 -15.65 7.72 -20.87
N SER A 30 -15.04 8.00 -19.72
CA SER A 30 -13.82 8.81 -19.71
C SER A 30 -12.66 7.86 -19.95
N GLU A 31 -11.87 8.11 -20.99
CA GLU A 31 -10.66 7.33 -21.25
C GLU A 31 -9.86 7.19 -19.95
N ARG A 32 -9.62 5.94 -19.52
CA ARG A 32 -8.82 5.65 -18.34
C ARG A 32 -7.47 6.35 -18.51
N PRO A 33 -7.02 7.20 -17.57
CA PRO A 33 -5.70 7.81 -17.64
C PRO A 33 -4.63 6.75 -17.81
N ASP A 34 -3.61 7.05 -18.63
CA ASP A 34 -2.51 6.13 -18.88
C ASP A 34 -1.92 5.60 -17.57
N CYS A 35 -1.59 4.31 -17.56
CA CYS A 35 -1.02 3.60 -16.43
C CYS A 35 -1.87 3.53 -15.15
N ARG A 36 -3.11 4.07 -15.10
CA ARG A 36 -3.96 3.93 -13.90
C ARG A 36 -4.29 2.45 -13.65
N PRO A 37 -4.04 1.88 -12.46
CA PRO A 37 -4.40 0.50 -12.16
C PRO A 37 -5.88 0.19 -12.43
N GLU A 38 -6.15 -1.00 -12.92
CA GLU A 38 -7.52 -1.49 -13.10
C GLU A 38 -8.25 -1.52 -11.75
N GLY A 39 -9.49 -1.01 -11.72
CA GLY A 39 -10.31 -0.95 -10.50
C GLY A 39 -9.94 0.16 -9.51
N LEU A 40 -8.88 0.95 -9.75
CA LEU A 40 -8.58 2.12 -8.93
C LEU A 40 -9.62 3.22 -9.20
N TRP A 41 -10.32 3.66 -8.14
CA TRP A 41 -11.31 4.72 -8.20
C TRP A 41 -10.71 6.03 -8.70
N ASP A 42 -11.45 6.72 -9.57
CA ASP A 42 -11.07 8.04 -10.04
C ASP A 42 -11.44 9.10 -9.01
N SER A 43 -10.44 9.64 -8.32
CA SER A 43 -10.66 10.72 -7.35
C SER A 43 -11.03 12.06 -7.99
N GLY A 44 -10.95 12.19 -9.32
CA GLY A 44 -11.09 13.46 -10.03
C GLY A 44 -9.88 14.38 -9.89
N VAL A 45 -8.80 13.92 -9.26
CA VAL A 45 -7.53 14.65 -9.20
C VAL A 45 -6.87 14.58 -10.56
N GLU A 46 -6.64 15.73 -11.18
CA GLU A 46 -5.99 15.82 -12.49
C GLU A 46 -4.48 15.50 -12.38
N HIS A 47 -3.92 14.98 -13.48
CA HIS A 47 -2.47 14.77 -13.65
C HIS A 47 -1.80 13.88 -12.59
N VAL A 48 -2.50 12.91 -12.01
CA VAL A 48 -1.89 11.91 -11.13
C VAL A 48 -0.82 11.13 -11.92
N PRO A 49 0.45 11.10 -11.48
CA PRO A 49 1.55 10.53 -12.25
C PRO A 49 1.60 9.00 -12.12
N TYR A 50 0.54 8.30 -12.53
CA TYR A 50 0.46 6.84 -12.43
C TYR A 50 1.63 6.14 -13.12
N CYS A 51 2.07 6.67 -14.26
CA CYS A 51 3.15 6.07 -15.04
C CYS A 51 4.52 6.10 -14.33
N ASP A 52 4.68 6.81 -13.21
CA ASP A 52 5.91 6.72 -12.40
C ASP A 52 6.01 5.36 -11.69
N VAL A 53 4.87 4.76 -11.35
CA VAL A 53 4.78 3.53 -10.54
C VAL A 53 4.21 2.35 -11.32
N TYR A 54 3.40 2.60 -12.33
CA TYR A 54 2.68 1.58 -13.10
C TYR A 54 3.06 1.61 -14.59
N ASP A 55 3.00 0.46 -15.26
CA ASP A 55 3.10 0.36 -16.71
C ASP A 55 1.78 0.77 -17.40
N LYS A 56 1.77 0.81 -18.74
CA LYS A 56 0.59 1.20 -19.54
C LYS A 56 -0.65 0.34 -19.30
N ASP A 57 -0.46 -0.91 -18.86
CA ASP A 57 -1.54 -1.84 -18.57
C ASP A 57 -2.05 -1.64 -17.13
N GLY A 58 -1.45 -0.74 -16.36
CA GLY A 58 -1.80 -0.45 -14.96
C GLY A 58 -1.18 -1.44 -13.98
N ARG A 59 -0.18 -2.23 -14.40
CA ARG A 59 0.54 -3.17 -13.53
C ARG A 59 1.69 -2.44 -12.86
N GLU A 60 1.95 -2.76 -11.62
CA GLU A 60 3.01 -2.10 -10.87
C GLU A 60 4.40 -2.48 -11.40
N LYS A 61 5.26 -1.48 -11.55
CA LYS A 61 6.69 -1.66 -11.84
C LYS A 61 7.39 -2.12 -10.57
N LEU A 62 7.53 -3.43 -10.42
CA LEU A 62 8.10 -4.05 -9.22
C LEU A 62 9.63 -3.95 -9.18
N ALA A 63 10.15 -3.73 -7.97
CA ALA A 63 11.58 -3.79 -7.71
C ALA A 63 12.18 -5.18 -8.00
N ASN A 64 13.49 -5.23 -8.18
CA ASN A 64 14.26 -6.48 -8.27
C ASN A 64 13.78 -7.45 -9.37
N GLN A 65 13.13 -6.94 -10.43
CA GLN A 65 12.57 -7.74 -11.53
C GLN A 65 11.60 -8.84 -11.05
N LEU A 66 10.90 -8.59 -9.94
CA LEU A 66 9.95 -9.54 -9.39
C LEU A 66 8.66 -9.57 -10.21
N ASP A 67 8.13 -10.77 -10.45
CA ASP A 67 6.84 -10.94 -11.14
C ASP A 67 5.63 -10.75 -10.22
N ARG A 68 5.84 -10.73 -8.90
CA ARG A 68 4.81 -10.65 -7.86
C ARG A 68 5.29 -9.77 -6.72
N ARG A 69 4.34 -9.15 -6.03
CA ARG A 69 4.64 -8.45 -4.78
C ARG A 69 5.13 -9.45 -3.73
N ILE A 70 6.31 -9.19 -3.19
CA ILE A 70 6.83 -9.79 -1.95
C ILE A 70 6.93 -8.64 -0.95
N ILE A 71 6.10 -8.68 0.09
CA ILE A 71 5.89 -7.60 1.04
C ILE A 71 6.30 -8.08 2.43
N GLY A 72 7.32 -7.45 3.01
CA GLY A 72 7.76 -7.73 4.37
C GLY A 72 7.24 -6.70 5.36
N TYR A 73 6.78 -7.13 6.53
CA TYR A 73 6.57 -6.22 7.66
C TYR A 73 7.85 -6.12 8.48
N PHE A 74 8.38 -4.91 8.62
CA PHE A 74 9.54 -4.61 9.46
C PHE A 74 9.05 -3.95 10.75
N THR A 75 9.30 -4.59 11.89
CA THR A 75 8.84 -4.12 13.20
C THR A 75 9.87 -3.20 13.86
N SER A 76 9.46 -2.01 14.29
CA SER A 76 10.32 -0.97 14.89
C SER A 76 10.93 -1.36 16.24
N TRP A 77 10.36 -2.34 16.94
CA TRP A 77 10.71 -2.67 18.32
C TRP A 77 11.83 -3.70 18.49
N ARG A 78 12.29 -4.38 17.42
CA ARG A 78 13.37 -5.40 17.47
C ARG A 78 14.77 -4.77 17.50
N THR A 79 14.99 -3.80 18.39
CA THR A 79 16.19 -2.95 18.41
C THR A 79 17.43 -3.62 18.99
N GLY A 80 17.27 -4.75 19.70
CA GLY A 80 18.34 -5.39 20.48
C GLY A 80 18.47 -4.86 21.92
N LYS A 81 17.80 -3.76 22.28
CA LYS A 81 17.77 -3.28 23.67
C LYS A 81 17.10 -4.30 24.59
N GLY A 82 17.50 -4.28 25.86
CA GLY A 82 16.91 -5.15 26.88
C GLY A 82 17.25 -6.64 26.70
N ASN A 83 18.39 -6.96 26.08
CA ASN A 83 18.85 -8.32 25.84
C ASN A 83 17.89 -9.15 24.95
N GLN A 84 17.23 -8.48 23.99
CA GLN A 84 16.38 -9.11 22.99
C GLN A 84 17.18 -9.41 21.72
N ASP A 85 16.75 -10.44 20.98
CA ASP A 85 17.26 -10.64 19.62
C ASP A 85 16.91 -9.44 18.74
N ARG A 86 17.92 -8.99 18.01
CA ARG A 86 17.86 -7.82 17.16
C ARG A 86 17.49 -8.19 15.72
N TYR A 87 16.71 -7.33 15.07
CA TYR A 87 16.51 -7.34 13.63
C TYR A 87 16.39 -5.89 13.14
N LEU A 88 17.45 -5.37 12.53
CA LEU A 88 17.52 -3.99 12.04
C LEU A 88 17.27 -3.90 10.54
N VAL A 89 17.18 -2.66 10.04
CA VAL A 89 17.01 -2.34 8.62
C VAL A 89 18.12 -2.94 7.74
N SER A 90 19.33 -3.07 8.30
CA SER A 90 20.46 -3.72 7.62
C SER A 90 20.28 -5.23 7.43
N ASP A 91 19.44 -5.87 8.23
CA ASP A 91 19.19 -7.31 8.20
C ASP A 91 18.07 -7.69 7.22
N ILE A 92 17.38 -6.68 6.66
CA ILE A 92 16.31 -6.88 5.68
C ILE A 92 16.89 -7.46 4.39
N PRO A 93 16.29 -8.52 3.81
CA PRO A 93 16.71 -9.07 2.53
C PRO A 93 16.19 -8.24 1.34
N TRP A 94 16.61 -6.98 1.23
CA TRP A 94 16.10 -5.97 0.27
C TRP A 94 16.00 -6.48 -1.18
N LYS A 95 16.98 -7.25 -1.66
CA LYS A 95 17.01 -7.83 -3.02
C LYS A 95 15.86 -8.81 -3.33
N TYR A 96 15.16 -9.30 -2.32
CA TYR A 96 14.07 -10.26 -2.46
C TYR A 96 12.70 -9.65 -2.15
N LEU A 97 12.65 -8.35 -1.82
CA LEU A 97 11.42 -7.66 -1.50
C LEU A 97 11.04 -6.69 -2.61
N SER A 98 9.74 -6.51 -2.79
CA SER A 98 9.19 -5.41 -3.58
C SER A 98 8.76 -4.26 -2.68
N HIS A 99 8.30 -4.58 -1.47
CA HIS A 99 7.73 -3.65 -0.52
C HIS A 99 8.15 -3.99 0.90
N ILE A 100 8.27 -2.96 1.73
CA ILE A 100 8.48 -3.05 3.17
C ILE A 100 7.42 -2.19 3.85
N ASN A 101 6.65 -2.79 4.75
CA ASN A 101 5.72 -2.08 5.62
C ASN A 101 6.42 -1.85 6.98
N TYR A 102 6.74 -0.60 7.30
CA TYR A 102 7.29 -0.20 8.59
C TYR A 102 6.18 -0.21 9.65
N ALA A 103 6.30 -1.10 10.62
CA ALA A 103 5.33 -1.33 11.67
C ALA A 103 5.84 -0.85 13.04
N PHE A 104 5.09 -0.06 13.80
CA PHE A 104 3.89 0.67 13.40
C PHE A 104 4.11 2.17 13.63
N ALA A 105 3.47 2.97 12.79
CA ALA A 105 3.08 4.32 13.13
C ALA A 105 1.70 4.27 13.80
N HIS A 106 1.29 5.32 14.49
CA HIS A 106 -0.04 5.43 15.12
C HIS A 106 -0.67 6.79 14.84
N ILE A 107 -1.90 6.98 15.32
CA ILE A 107 -2.58 8.29 15.32
C ILE A 107 -2.38 8.93 16.69
N GLY A 108 -1.68 10.06 16.74
CA GLY A 108 -1.44 10.83 17.96
C GLY A 108 -2.68 11.55 18.47
N GLU A 109 -2.57 12.16 19.65
CA GLU A 109 -3.66 12.93 20.28
C GLU A 109 -4.15 14.11 19.43
N ASP A 110 -3.29 14.65 18.56
CA ASP A 110 -3.62 15.72 17.62
C ASP A 110 -4.25 15.21 16.31
N HIS A 111 -4.59 13.91 16.26
CA HIS A 111 -5.14 13.21 15.10
C HIS A 111 -4.20 13.15 13.88
N ARG A 112 -2.89 13.26 14.09
CA ARG A 112 -1.87 13.11 13.05
C ARG A 112 -1.15 11.78 13.16
N ILE A 113 -0.52 11.35 12.06
CA ILE A 113 0.35 10.18 12.07
C ILE A 113 1.61 10.51 12.88
N SER A 114 1.98 9.62 13.78
CA SER A 114 3.18 9.73 14.62
C SER A 114 3.93 8.38 14.67
N VAL A 115 5.21 8.43 15.02
CA VAL A 115 6.07 7.27 15.30
C VAL A 115 6.69 7.34 16.71
N GLY A 116 5.97 7.97 17.63
CA GLY A 116 6.41 8.27 19.00
C GLY A 116 7.05 9.66 19.14
N GLU A 117 7.46 9.98 20.36
CA GLU A 117 8.07 11.27 20.73
C GLU A 117 9.31 11.59 19.89
N GLU A 118 9.33 12.77 19.25
CA GLU A 118 10.42 13.17 18.34
C GLU A 118 11.70 13.54 19.09
N ALA A 119 11.57 14.06 20.31
CA ALA A 119 12.72 14.43 21.14
C ALA A 119 13.35 13.25 21.88
N ASP A 120 12.74 12.06 21.87
CA ASP A 120 13.29 10.89 22.57
C ASP A 120 14.45 10.27 21.77
N GLU A 121 15.65 10.33 22.34
CA GLU A 121 16.84 9.68 21.80
C GLU A 121 16.72 8.15 21.72
N ASN A 122 15.77 7.56 22.44
CA ASN A 122 15.45 6.13 22.40
C ASN A 122 14.37 5.78 21.38
N ASN A 123 13.77 6.75 20.69
CA ASN A 123 12.81 6.48 19.63
C ASN A 123 13.48 5.65 18.51
N PRO A 124 13.08 4.40 18.26
CA PRO A 124 13.75 3.54 17.29
C PRO A 124 13.63 4.04 15.85
N SER A 125 12.60 4.81 15.54
CA SER A 125 12.32 5.32 14.21
C SER A 125 13.29 6.43 13.82
N ILE A 126 13.52 7.38 14.72
CA ILE A 126 14.19 8.66 14.41
C ILE A 126 15.25 9.12 15.41
N GLY A 127 15.32 8.56 16.62
CA GLY A 127 16.25 8.99 17.67
C GLY A 127 17.43 8.04 17.90
N MET A 128 17.17 6.73 17.85
CA MET A 128 18.10 5.70 18.29
C MET A 128 19.31 5.54 17.36
N THR A 129 20.44 5.12 17.94
CA THR A 129 21.63 4.66 17.21
C THR A 129 22.12 3.33 17.77
N TRP A 130 22.97 2.62 17.03
CA TRP A 130 23.52 1.31 17.40
C TRP A 130 25.06 1.33 17.38
N PRO A 131 25.72 2.12 18.26
CA PRO A 131 27.18 2.32 18.24
C PRO A 131 27.99 1.04 18.49
N GLU A 132 27.40 0.06 19.18
CA GLU A 132 27.97 -1.27 19.41
C GLU A 132 28.04 -2.13 18.14
N HIS A 133 27.45 -1.66 17.04
CA HIS A 133 27.41 -2.32 15.75
C HIS A 133 28.04 -1.43 14.66
N PRO A 134 29.35 -1.56 14.40
CA PRO A 134 30.09 -0.68 13.49
C PRO A 134 29.59 -0.67 12.04
N ASP A 135 28.84 -1.69 11.64
CA ASP A 135 28.21 -1.83 10.32
C ASP A 135 26.89 -1.04 10.19
N VAL A 136 26.30 -0.62 11.31
CA VAL A 136 25.04 0.11 11.39
C VAL A 136 25.32 1.60 11.61
N LYS A 137 25.79 2.26 10.55
CA LYS A 137 26.17 3.68 10.61
C LYS A 137 25.00 4.58 10.23
N MET A 138 24.78 5.64 11.00
CA MET A 138 23.86 6.71 10.63
C MET A 138 24.51 7.62 9.60
N ASP A 139 23.76 8.01 8.57
CA ASP A 139 24.10 9.13 7.70
C ASP A 139 23.95 10.43 8.50
N GLN A 140 25.07 11.12 8.75
CA GLN A 140 25.11 12.36 9.53
C GLN A 140 24.58 13.57 8.77
N THR A 141 24.29 13.45 7.47
CA THR A 141 23.72 14.54 6.66
C THR A 141 22.21 14.66 6.80
N LEU A 142 21.55 13.63 7.33
CA LEU A 142 20.11 13.61 7.56
C LEU A 142 19.76 14.20 8.94
N PRO A 143 18.63 14.92 9.06
CA PRO A 143 18.21 15.53 10.32
C PRO A 143 17.57 14.54 11.32
N TYR A 144 17.63 13.24 11.04
CA TYR A 144 17.05 12.16 11.85
C TYR A 144 17.98 10.95 11.88
N LYS A 145 17.87 10.14 12.92
CA LYS A 145 18.62 8.89 13.16
C LYS A 145 17.68 7.68 13.00
N GLY A 146 17.92 6.61 13.75
CA GLY A 146 17.04 5.46 13.85
C GLY A 146 16.89 4.67 12.56
N HIS A 147 15.81 3.89 12.50
CA HIS A 147 15.46 3.09 11.34
C HIS A 147 15.21 3.94 10.10
N PHE A 148 14.68 5.16 10.22
CA PHE A 148 14.39 6.02 9.07
C PHE A 148 15.65 6.51 8.37
N ASN A 149 16.70 6.81 9.15
CA ASN A 149 18.02 7.10 8.59
C ASN A 149 18.58 5.91 7.81
N LEU A 150 18.49 4.70 8.37
CA LEU A 150 18.94 3.49 7.68
C LEU A 150 18.10 3.22 6.42
N ILE A 151 16.78 3.36 6.49
CA ILE A 151 15.88 3.17 5.34
C ILE A 151 16.27 4.13 4.21
N HIS A 152 16.57 5.39 4.51
CA HIS A 152 17.05 6.37 3.53
C HIS A 152 18.28 5.84 2.78
N GLN A 153 19.31 5.41 3.52
CA GLN A 153 20.56 4.89 2.92
C GLN A 153 20.33 3.61 2.09
N TYR A 154 19.43 2.73 2.52
CA TYR A 154 19.14 1.51 1.78
C TYR A 154 18.27 1.77 0.55
N LYS A 155 17.45 2.83 0.56
CA LYS A 155 16.72 3.29 -0.62
C LYS A 155 17.64 3.78 -1.73
N ASP A 156 18.81 4.33 -1.42
CA ASP A 156 19.80 4.65 -2.46
C ASP A 156 20.36 3.39 -3.14
N ARG A 157 20.47 2.28 -2.41
CA ARG A 157 20.95 0.98 -2.94
C ARG A 157 19.84 0.19 -3.64
N TYR A 158 18.60 0.38 -3.20
CA TYR A 158 17.41 -0.33 -3.68
C TYR A 158 16.28 0.66 -3.99
N PRO A 159 16.46 1.53 -5.01
CA PRO A 159 15.57 2.67 -5.26
C PRO A 159 14.14 2.26 -5.58
N ASP A 160 13.95 1.08 -6.17
CA ASP A 160 12.63 0.62 -6.59
C ASP A 160 11.84 -0.06 -5.46
N VAL A 161 12.49 -0.51 -4.38
CA VAL A 161 11.80 -1.15 -3.25
C VAL A 161 10.94 -0.11 -2.55
N LYS A 162 9.64 -0.33 -2.46
CA LYS A 162 8.71 0.62 -1.83
C LYS A 162 8.73 0.45 -0.31
N VAL A 163 8.75 1.56 0.43
CA VAL A 163 8.65 1.53 1.89
C VAL A 163 7.42 2.33 2.28
N LEU A 164 6.53 1.72 3.06
CA LEU A 164 5.25 2.28 3.46
C LEU A 164 5.13 2.26 4.98
N ALA A 165 4.55 3.31 5.55
CA ALA A 165 4.19 3.30 6.96
C ALA A 165 2.91 2.45 7.14
N ALA A 166 2.99 1.40 7.95
CA ALA A 166 1.80 0.73 8.45
C ALA A 166 1.30 1.48 9.69
N VAL A 167 0.10 2.03 9.62
CA VAL A 167 -0.50 2.83 10.70
C VAL A 167 -1.49 1.97 11.50
N GLY A 168 -1.35 1.95 12.83
CA GLY A 168 -2.23 1.24 13.76
C GLY A 168 -1.69 -0.14 14.13
N GLY A 169 -2.32 -1.21 13.62
CA GLY A 169 -2.10 -2.56 14.13
C GLY A 169 -2.88 -2.81 15.42
N TRP A 170 -2.90 -4.06 15.92
CA TRP A 170 -3.82 -4.45 16.99
C TRP A 170 -3.71 -3.59 18.25
N ALA A 171 -2.47 -3.33 18.69
CA ALA A 171 -2.20 -2.59 19.93
C ALA A 171 -2.47 -1.09 19.81
N GLU A 172 -2.30 -0.50 18.62
CA GLU A 172 -2.35 0.96 18.40
C GLU A 172 -3.48 1.40 17.46
N THR A 173 -4.52 0.58 17.27
CA THR A 173 -5.72 0.98 16.50
C THR A 173 -6.63 1.91 17.31
N GLY A 174 -6.73 1.71 18.63
CA GLY A 174 -7.62 2.44 19.53
C GLY A 174 -6.93 3.50 20.41
N GLY A 175 -5.64 3.73 20.21
CA GLY A 175 -4.74 4.54 21.03
C GLY A 175 -3.29 4.28 20.60
N TYR A 176 -2.31 4.64 21.41
CA TYR A 176 -0.89 4.36 21.14
C TYR A 176 -0.12 4.05 22.43
N VAL A 177 1.06 3.46 22.29
CA VAL A 177 1.96 3.17 23.41
C VAL A 177 3.21 4.03 23.27
N ASP A 178 3.50 4.81 24.31
CA ASP A 178 4.75 5.58 24.44
C ASP A 178 5.86 4.77 25.12
#